data_AF-A0A0B1SZ40-F1
#
_entry.id   AF-A0A0B1SZ40-F1
#
_cell.length_a   1.000
_cell.length_b   1.000
_cell.length_c   1.000
_cell.angle_alpha   90.00
_cell.angle_beta   90.00
_cell.angle_gamma   90.00
#
_symmetry.space_group_name_H-M   'P 1'
#
loop_
_entity.id
_entity.type
_entity.pdbx_description
1 polymer ?
#
loop_
_entity_poly.entity_id
_entity_poly.type
_entity_poly.pdbx_seq_one_letter_code
_entity_poly.pdbx_strand_id
1 'polypeptide(L)'
;MKNALAVGTKTAEKAFFFHIEAAKKVVKGAKFVKKEIADIRHMEVHYQRGGEGAGDLAVHKKLKKSLLAVIESYIRMFEMMQAVIKWMFIPLTLFWPFISTALFTFKFNYREDFENNYITEEFEKIDLDMVLKGRTKALPLNKDEKLLVLSSVFYFTNLVNVDYPSHFEIKAFTALIAYVKVSGSGQAAELMRIIQNVFSPLTSGIKKREERWRNCFVEPTPPDEFTLRSIVVMFIISIFLCRFQVWMSRQTLALADHFFPDRVRPRALSLYNRILQNRKNILGAVMQEQKKQLADDQMEGREAVVRRGLQSRGFIRVNCSICNEQDLRLADQANTRLCIKCGAFYCIRCFCLRRYCKDCQNDMQTIDRVELYYEDASDDEESEEEEEQ
;
A
#
# COMPACT_ATOMS: atom_id res chain seq x y z
N MET A 1 -1.56 44.82 -25.84
CA MET A 1 -0.38 43.97 -26.17
C MET A 1 0.97 44.67 -25.95
N LYS A 2 1.24 45.87 -26.49
CA LYS A 2 2.56 46.54 -26.35
C LYS A 2 3.03 46.75 -24.90
N ASN A 3 2.13 47.16 -24.01
CA ASN A 3 2.47 47.41 -22.60
C ASN A 3 2.75 46.11 -21.80
N ALA A 4 2.01 45.03 -22.08
CA ALA A 4 2.23 43.73 -21.43
C ALA A 4 3.55 43.07 -21.87
N LEU A 5 3.88 43.18 -23.17
CA LEU A 5 5.17 42.74 -23.70
C LEU A 5 6.34 43.54 -23.10
N ALA A 6 6.18 44.85 -22.91
CA ALA A 6 7.21 45.69 -22.27
C ALA A 6 7.41 45.41 -20.77
N VAL A 7 6.37 44.97 -20.06
CA VAL A 7 6.47 44.48 -18.67
C VAL A 7 7.14 43.10 -18.63
N GLY A 8 6.80 42.22 -19.57
CA GLY A 8 7.41 40.90 -19.72
C GLY A 8 8.92 40.97 -20.00
N THR A 9 9.36 41.86 -20.90
CA THR A 9 10.79 42.03 -21.21
C THR A 9 11.59 42.54 -20.02
N LYS A 10 11.08 43.54 -19.29
CA LYS A 10 11.71 44.07 -18.07
C LYS A 10 11.77 43.02 -16.93
N THR A 11 10.78 42.14 -16.86
CA THR A 11 10.74 41.08 -15.83
C THR A 11 11.70 39.95 -16.16
N ALA A 12 11.78 39.56 -17.44
CA ALA A 12 12.75 38.59 -17.94
C ALA A 12 14.19 39.06 -17.73
N GLU A 13 14.47 40.35 -17.99
CA GLU A 13 15.78 40.96 -17.74
C GLU A 13 16.17 40.91 -16.26
N LYS A 14 15.25 41.25 -15.35
CA LYS A 14 15.48 41.18 -13.90
C LYS A 14 15.70 39.75 -13.40
N ALA A 15 14.93 38.78 -13.91
CA ALA A 15 15.11 37.37 -13.57
C ALA A 15 16.47 36.86 -14.06
N PHE A 16 16.86 37.19 -15.29
CA PHE A 16 18.16 36.85 -15.84
C PHE A 16 19.31 37.46 -15.03
N PHE A 17 19.18 38.73 -14.63
CA PHE A 17 20.12 39.41 -13.76
C PHE A 17 20.25 38.73 -12.39
N PHE A 18 19.12 38.34 -11.78
CA PHE A 18 19.10 37.61 -10.50
C PHE A 18 19.82 36.26 -10.61
N HIS A 19 19.53 35.48 -11.65
CA HIS A 19 20.20 34.20 -11.88
C HIS A 19 21.71 34.36 -12.14
N ILE A 20 22.13 35.39 -12.87
CA ILE A 20 23.55 35.73 -13.06
C ILE A 20 24.20 36.10 -11.73
N GLU A 21 23.56 36.92 -10.90
CA GLU A 21 24.14 37.35 -9.63
C GLU A 21 24.21 36.18 -8.62
N ALA A 22 23.21 35.31 -8.61
CA ALA A 22 23.24 34.06 -7.85
C ALA A 22 24.40 33.15 -8.32
N ALA A 23 24.57 32.97 -9.63
CA ALA A 23 25.69 32.21 -10.19
C ALA A 23 27.05 32.83 -9.81
N LYS A 24 27.18 34.16 -9.83
CA LYS A 24 28.40 34.86 -9.39
C LYS A 24 28.70 34.62 -7.91
N LYS A 25 27.70 34.62 -7.03
CA LYS A 25 27.86 34.30 -5.60
C LYS A 25 28.35 32.87 -5.39
N VAL A 26 27.76 31.90 -6.10
CA VAL A 26 28.20 30.49 -6.08
C VAL A 26 29.66 30.35 -6.55
N VAL A 27 30.03 31.04 -7.63
CA VAL A 27 31.41 31.03 -8.14
C VAL A 27 32.38 31.68 -7.16
N LYS A 28 32.00 32.75 -6.46
CA LYS A 28 32.81 33.38 -5.40
C LYS A 28 33.02 32.43 -4.21
N GLY A 29 31.96 31.76 -3.74
CA GLY A 29 32.06 30.75 -2.68
C GLY A 29 32.96 29.59 -3.07
N ALA A 30 32.84 29.09 -4.30
CA ALA A 30 33.73 28.05 -4.84
C ALA A 30 35.20 28.47 -4.90
N LYS A 31 35.50 29.76 -5.16
CA LYS A 31 36.87 30.30 -5.13
C LYS A 31 37.44 30.37 -3.71
N PHE A 32 36.62 30.72 -2.72
CA PHE A 32 37.02 30.76 -1.31
C PHE A 32 37.40 29.37 -0.81
N VAL A 33 36.56 28.36 -1.06
CA VAL A 33 36.85 26.97 -0.68
C VAL A 33 38.10 26.44 -1.40
N LYS A 34 38.30 26.80 -2.68
CA LYS A 34 39.53 26.44 -3.41
C LYS A 34 40.79 27.03 -2.76
N LYS A 35 40.70 28.23 -2.17
CA LYS A 35 41.80 28.88 -1.46
C LYS A 35 42.09 28.15 -0.14
N GLU A 36 41.08 27.84 0.66
CA GLU A 36 41.26 27.05 1.90
C GLU A 36 41.87 25.67 1.63
N ILE A 37 41.43 24.99 0.57
CA ILE A 37 42.01 23.70 0.15
C ILE A 37 43.47 23.84 -0.30
N ALA A 38 43.83 24.95 -0.96
CA ALA A 38 45.22 25.23 -1.32
C ALA A 38 46.09 25.50 -0.08
N ASP A 39 45.55 26.20 0.93
CA ASP A 39 46.25 26.45 2.19
C ASP A 39 46.50 25.14 2.97
N ILE A 40 45.54 24.22 3.00
CA ILE A 40 45.71 22.86 3.58
C ILE A 40 46.80 22.07 2.85
N ARG A 41 46.96 22.25 1.54
CA ARG A 41 47.99 21.57 0.73
C ARG A 41 49.42 21.98 1.11
N HIS A 42 49.59 23.19 1.64
CA HIS A 42 50.89 23.75 2.04
C HIS A 42 51.19 23.61 3.53
N MET A 43 50.35 22.90 4.29
CA MET A 43 50.58 22.67 5.72
C MET A 43 51.75 21.69 5.92
N GLU A 44 52.88 22.19 6.42
CA GLU A 44 53.99 21.34 6.87
C GLU A 44 53.67 20.76 8.25
N VAL A 45 53.53 19.44 8.31
CA VAL A 45 53.33 18.71 9.57
C VAL A 45 54.69 18.47 10.22
N HIS A 46 55.01 19.22 11.27
CA HIS A 46 56.18 18.99 12.11
C HIS A 46 55.89 17.86 13.11
N TYR A 47 56.70 16.79 13.09
CA TYR A 47 56.63 15.71 14.05
C TYR A 47 57.72 15.92 15.12
N GLN A 48 57.36 15.80 16.41
CA GLN A 48 58.35 15.79 17.48
C GLN A 48 59.16 14.49 17.45
N ARG A 49 60.49 14.62 17.46
CA ARG A 49 61.46 13.52 17.33
C ARG A 49 61.60 12.80 18.68
N GLY A 50 61.14 11.55 18.74
CA GLY A 50 61.40 10.65 19.86
C GLY A 50 61.94 9.31 19.34
N GLY A 51 63.23 9.05 19.57
CA GLY A 51 63.83 7.71 19.47
C GLY A 51 64.24 7.22 18.07
N GLU A 52 65.45 6.68 17.96
CA GLU A 52 66.10 6.21 16.74
C GLU A 52 65.54 4.88 16.23
N GLY A 53 65.14 4.84 14.95
CA GLY A 53 64.87 3.61 14.22
C GLY A 53 64.64 3.86 12.73
N ALA A 54 65.45 3.23 11.86
CA ALA A 54 65.29 3.32 10.39
C ALA A 54 63.92 2.78 9.91
N GLY A 55 63.29 1.90 10.69
CA GLY A 55 61.92 1.42 10.46
C GLY A 55 60.85 2.49 10.65
N ASP A 56 61.04 3.42 11.60
CA ASP A 56 60.05 4.46 11.91
C ASP A 56 59.99 5.50 10.79
N LEU A 57 61.14 5.88 10.23
CA LEU A 57 61.24 6.78 9.08
C LEU A 57 60.54 6.22 7.82
N ALA A 58 60.62 4.90 7.60
CA ALA A 58 59.94 4.24 6.49
C ALA A 58 58.40 4.23 6.67
N VAL A 59 57.94 3.99 7.90
CA VAL A 59 56.52 4.06 8.28
C VAL A 59 55.98 5.48 8.11
N HIS A 60 56.71 6.50 8.56
CA HIS A 60 56.33 7.91 8.36
C HIS A 60 56.25 8.31 6.88
N LYS A 61 57.20 7.85 6.05
CA LYS A 61 57.18 8.11 4.60
C LYS A 61 55.97 7.46 3.93
N LYS A 62 55.59 6.25 4.37
CA LYS A 62 54.41 5.52 3.88
C LYS A 62 53.10 6.22 4.31
N LEU A 63 53.01 6.67 5.56
CA LEU A 63 51.89 7.44 6.11
C LEU A 63 51.69 8.79 5.40
N LYS A 64 52.78 9.54 5.16
CA LYS A 64 52.72 10.78 4.38
C LYS A 64 52.21 10.53 2.96
N LYS A 65 52.69 9.46 2.31
CA LYS A 65 52.25 9.09 0.96
C LYS A 65 50.77 8.70 0.92
N SER A 66 50.28 7.93 1.89
CA SER A 66 48.86 7.57 1.97
C SER A 66 47.97 8.77 2.28
N LEU A 67 48.39 9.67 3.18
CA LEU A 67 47.64 10.88 3.51
C LEU A 67 47.53 11.81 2.30
N LEU A 68 48.63 12.04 1.58
CA LEU A 68 48.62 12.85 0.36
C LEU A 68 47.74 12.22 -0.73
N ALA A 69 47.75 10.89 -0.89
CA ALA A 69 46.90 10.20 -1.86
C ALA A 69 45.40 10.34 -1.53
N VAL A 70 45.04 10.28 -0.25
CA VAL A 70 43.66 10.51 0.23
C VAL A 70 43.25 11.96 0.01
N ILE A 71 44.10 12.93 0.33
CA ILE A 71 43.82 14.35 0.08
C ILE A 71 43.65 14.61 -1.43
N GLU A 72 44.49 14.03 -2.28
CA GLU A 72 44.40 14.16 -3.73
C GLU A 72 43.10 13.54 -4.29
N SER A 73 42.61 12.43 -3.71
CA SER A 73 41.32 11.86 -4.12
C SER A 73 40.15 12.77 -3.75
N TYR A 74 40.14 13.36 -2.54
CA TYR A 74 39.13 14.35 -2.15
C TYR A 74 39.15 15.61 -3.02
N ILE A 75 40.34 16.13 -3.35
CA ILE A 75 40.48 17.30 -4.25
C ILE A 75 39.93 16.98 -5.64
N ARG A 76 40.26 15.81 -6.21
CA ARG A 76 39.70 15.38 -7.50
C ARG A 76 38.18 15.27 -7.47
N MET A 77 37.60 14.70 -6.41
CA MET A 77 36.14 14.65 -6.25
C MET A 77 35.54 16.06 -6.21
N PHE A 78 36.16 16.98 -5.47
CA PHE A 78 35.69 18.36 -5.36
C PHE A 78 35.78 19.13 -6.69
N GLU A 79 36.88 18.98 -7.42
CA GLU A 79 37.04 19.60 -8.74
C GLU A 79 36.03 19.06 -9.75
N MET A 80 35.76 17.75 -9.75
CA MET A 80 34.70 17.14 -10.57
C MET A 80 33.32 17.68 -10.20
N MET A 81 32.97 17.76 -8.91
CA MET A 81 31.70 18.35 -8.46
C MET A 81 31.57 19.81 -8.92
N GLN A 82 32.63 20.61 -8.77
CA GLN A 82 32.64 21.99 -9.25
C GLN A 82 32.49 22.10 -10.77
N ALA A 83 33.12 21.20 -11.53
CA ALA A 83 32.99 21.15 -12.98
C ALA A 83 31.55 20.85 -13.39
N VAL A 84 30.89 19.87 -12.74
CA VAL A 84 29.48 19.54 -12.97
C VAL A 84 28.57 20.73 -12.66
N ILE A 85 28.79 21.40 -11.52
CA ILE A 85 27.98 22.58 -11.16
C ILE A 85 28.14 23.67 -12.22
N LYS A 86 29.37 23.99 -12.64
CA LYS A 86 29.62 25.09 -13.58
C LYS A 86 29.14 24.80 -14.99
N TRP A 87 29.39 23.60 -15.50
CA TRP A 87 29.13 23.26 -16.90
C TRP A 87 27.76 22.66 -17.15
N MET A 88 27.14 22.02 -16.14
CA MET A 88 25.82 21.41 -16.29
C MET A 88 24.74 22.20 -15.52
N PHE A 89 24.96 22.46 -14.22
CA PHE A 89 23.90 23.01 -13.36
C PHE A 89 23.61 24.49 -13.63
N ILE A 90 24.64 25.32 -13.80
CA ILE A 90 24.46 26.76 -14.07
C ILE A 90 23.75 27.00 -15.42
N PRO A 91 24.18 26.40 -16.55
CA PRO A 91 23.47 26.59 -17.82
C PRO A 91 22.05 26.04 -17.78
N LEU A 92 21.85 24.86 -17.16
CA LEU A 92 20.52 24.28 -17.02
C LEU A 92 19.60 25.23 -16.24
N THR A 93 20.00 25.72 -15.07
CA THR A 93 19.16 26.62 -14.26
C THR A 93 18.95 28.00 -14.90
N LEU A 94 19.87 28.47 -15.75
CA LEU A 94 19.75 29.75 -16.44
C LEU A 94 18.85 29.66 -17.67
N PHE A 95 18.96 28.61 -18.50
CA PHE A 95 18.22 28.50 -19.76
C PHE A 95 16.91 27.72 -19.64
N TRP A 96 16.83 26.73 -18.75
CA TRP A 96 15.65 25.88 -18.59
C TRP A 96 14.35 26.64 -18.28
N PRO A 97 14.33 27.66 -17.40
CA PRO A 97 13.11 28.41 -17.12
C PRO A 97 12.53 29.10 -18.36
N PHE A 98 13.39 29.63 -19.24
CA PHE A 98 12.95 30.27 -20.48
C PHE A 98 12.38 29.26 -21.47
N ILE A 99 13.08 28.13 -21.66
CA ILE A 99 12.62 27.04 -22.53
C ILE A 99 11.28 26.48 -22.00
N SER A 100 11.20 26.22 -20.70
CA SER A 100 9.98 25.73 -20.04
C SER A 100 8.82 26.72 -20.21
N THR A 101 9.06 28.02 -20.01
CA THR A 101 8.03 29.06 -20.20
C THR A 101 7.58 29.16 -21.65
N ALA A 102 8.49 29.05 -22.62
CA ALA A 102 8.17 29.08 -24.04
C ALA A 102 7.34 27.85 -24.46
N LEU A 103 7.75 26.65 -24.01
CA LEU A 103 6.99 25.41 -24.24
C LEU A 103 5.62 25.45 -23.58
N PHE A 104 5.53 25.96 -22.35
CA PHE A 104 4.27 26.15 -21.64
C PHE A 104 3.35 27.09 -22.43
N THR A 105 3.83 28.26 -22.82
CA THR A 105 3.06 29.25 -23.59
C THR A 105 2.58 28.69 -24.93
N PHE A 106 3.46 27.96 -25.64
CA PHE A 106 3.09 27.29 -26.89
C PHE A 106 1.98 26.24 -26.65
N LYS A 107 2.16 25.35 -25.66
CA LYS A 107 1.14 24.34 -25.34
C LYS A 107 -0.17 24.97 -24.88
N PHE A 108 -0.12 25.98 -24.04
CA PHE A 108 -1.28 26.72 -23.52
C PHE A 108 -2.08 27.39 -24.66
N ASN A 109 -1.39 27.95 -25.66
CA ASN A 109 -2.05 28.60 -26.78
C ASN A 109 -2.62 27.62 -27.81
N TYR A 110 -1.95 26.51 -28.10
CA TYR A 110 -2.38 25.58 -29.16
C TYR A 110 -3.20 24.38 -28.69
N ARG A 111 -3.09 23.97 -27.42
CA ARG A 111 -3.83 22.81 -26.88
C ARG A 111 -4.80 23.25 -25.79
N GLU A 112 -6.10 23.10 -26.07
CA GLU A 112 -7.16 23.47 -25.12
C GLU A 112 -7.25 22.52 -23.92
N ASP A 113 -6.86 21.26 -24.10
CA ASP A 113 -6.82 20.24 -23.04
C ASP A 113 -5.64 20.36 -22.08
N PHE A 114 -4.59 21.09 -22.47
CA PHE A 114 -3.34 21.15 -21.71
C PHE A 114 -3.59 21.77 -20.33
N GLU A 115 -3.33 21.03 -19.24
CA GLU A 115 -3.56 21.47 -17.85
C GLU A 115 -4.96 22.04 -17.55
N ASN A 116 -5.95 21.72 -18.38
CA ASN A 116 -7.33 22.20 -18.24
C ASN A 116 -8.11 21.29 -17.30
N ASN A 117 -7.76 21.29 -16.02
CA ASN A 117 -8.32 20.38 -15.01
C ASN A 117 -9.01 21.12 -13.84
N TYR A 118 -8.93 22.44 -13.83
CA TYR A 118 -9.42 23.26 -12.73
C TYR A 118 -10.75 23.93 -13.11
N ILE A 119 -11.66 24.02 -12.14
CA ILE A 119 -12.90 24.79 -12.29
C ILE A 119 -12.54 26.26 -12.10
N THR A 120 -12.78 27.06 -13.14
CA THR A 120 -12.52 28.50 -13.18
C THR A 120 -13.82 29.30 -13.02
N GLU A 121 -13.72 30.60 -12.72
CA GLU A 121 -14.90 31.47 -12.63
C GLU A 121 -15.69 31.51 -13.95
N GLU A 122 -14.99 31.45 -15.10
CA GLU A 122 -15.66 31.38 -16.41
C GLU A 122 -16.42 30.06 -16.60
N PHE A 123 -15.93 28.96 -16.04
CA PHE A 123 -16.66 27.69 -16.04
C PHE A 123 -17.97 27.81 -15.25
N GLU A 124 -17.95 28.44 -14.08
CA GLU A 124 -19.14 28.63 -13.24
C GLU A 124 -20.17 29.54 -13.94
N LYS A 125 -19.72 30.59 -14.63
CA LYS A 125 -20.61 31.43 -15.45
C LYS A 125 -21.27 30.64 -16.58
N ILE A 126 -20.52 29.76 -17.25
CA ILE A 126 -21.05 28.89 -18.29
C ILE A 126 -22.09 27.91 -17.72
N ASP A 127 -21.81 27.30 -16.56
CA ASP A 127 -22.74 26.39 -15.90
C ASP A 127 -24.04 27.11 -15.50
N LEU A 128 -23.94 28.33 -14.95
CA LEU A 128 -25.09 29.17 -14.62
C LEU A 128 -25.92 29.55 -15.86
N ASP A 129 -25.28 29.94 -16.96
CA ASP A 129 -25.93 30.22 -18.24
C ASP A 129 -26.70 29.01 -18.77
N MET A 130 -26.15 27.80 -18.60
CA MET A 130 -26.79 26.56 -19.02
C MET A 130 -28.00 26.22 -18.16
N VAL A 131 -27.94 26.51 -16.85
CA VAL A 131 -29.08 26.41 -15.93
C VAL A 131 -30.20 27.37 -16.34
N LEU A 132 -29.88 28.63 -16.63
CA LEU A 132 -30.84 29.63 -17.10
C LEU A 132 -31.51 29.23 -18.42
N LYS A 133 -30.78 28.52 -19.28
CA LYS A 133 -31.29 27.98 -20.56
C LYS A 133 -32.02 26.64 -20.44
N GLY A 134 -32.17 26.09 -19.23
CA GLY A 134 -32.81 24.80 -18.99
C GLY A 134 -32.04 23.60 -19.56
N ARG A 135 -30.72 23.73 -19.77
CA ARG A 135 -29.86 22.65 -20.25
C ARG A 135 -29.26 21.85 -19.09
N THR A 136 -28.70 20.69 -19.42
CA THR A 136 -27.99 19.83 -18.47
C THR A 136 -26.78 20.55 -17.86
N LYS A 137 -26.71 20.60 -16.54
CA LYS A 137 -25.62 21.20 -15.75
C LYS A 137 -24.44 20.25 -15.55
N ALA A 138 -23.24 20.81 -15.45
CA ALA A 138 -22.03 20.09 -15.07
C ALA A 138 -21.87 19.99 -13.54
N LEU A 139 -22.48 20.85 -12.74
CA LEU A 139 -22.39 20.80 -11.28
C LEU A 139 -23.80 20.84 -10.63
N PRO A 140 -24.03 20.23 -9.45
CA PRO A 140 -23.18 19.29 -8.70
C PRO A 140 -23.21 17.86 -9.31
N LEU A 141 -22.34 16.98 -8.80
CA LEU A 141 -22.33 15.55 -9.17
C LEU A 141 -23.66 14.88 -8.84
N ASN A 142 -24.05 13.90 -9.67
CA ASN A 142 -25.24 13.10 -9.40
C ASN A 142 -25.02 12.21 -8.16
N LYS A 143 -26.10 11.75 -7.50
CA LYS A 143 -26.02 10.91 -6.30
C LYS A 143 -25.22 9.63 -6.55
N ASP A 144 -25.43 9.02 -7.72
CA ASP A 144 -24.74 7.79 -8.13
C ASP A 144 -23.26 8.03 -8.43
N GLU A 145 -22.93 9.18 -9.05
CA GLU A 145 -21.53 9.59 -9.30
C GLU A 145 -20.77 9.87 -8.00
N LYS A 146 -21.45 10.48 -7.01
CA LYS A 146 -20.87 10.78 -5.70
C LYS A 146 -20.45 9.51 -4.95
N LEU A 147 -21.25 8.45 -5.03
CA LEU A 147 -20.93 7.16 -4.41
C LEU A 147 -19.70 6.51 -5.04
N LEU A 148 -19.59 6.57 -6.38
CA LEU A 148 -18.44 6.00 -7.09
C LEU A 148 -17.12 6.70 -6.68
N VAL A 149 -17.11 8.03 -6.64
CA VAL A 149 -15.92 8.81 -6.23
C VAL A 149 -15.55 8.58 -4.76
N LEU A 150 -16.53 8.48 -3.85
CA LEU A 150 -16.28 8.23 -2.44
C LEU A 150 -15.74 6.81 -2.19
N SER A 151 -16.24 5.80 -2.92
CA SER A 151 -15.83 4.40 -2.74
C SER A 151 -14.33 4.19 -2.96
N SER A 152 -13.73 4.90 -3.93
CA SER A 152 -12.29 4.79 -4.22
C SER A 152 -11.43 5.31 -3.06
N VAL A 153 -11.84 6.40 -2.40
CA VAL A 153 -11.12 6.94 -1.23
C VAL A 153 -11.20 6.00 -0.03
N PHE A 154 -12.37 5.37 0.18
CA PHE A 154 -12.55 4.35 1.21
C PHE A 154 -11.71 3.09 0.93
N TYR A 155 -11.55 2.69 -0.32
CA TYR A 155 -10.69 1.56 -0.70
C TYR A 155 -9.21 1.82 -0.35
N PHE A 156 -8.69 3.02 -0.65
CA PHE A 156 -7.30 3.37 -0.32
C PHE A 156 -7.04 3.52 1.17
N THR A 157 -8.04 3.97 1.95
CA THR A 157 -7.91 4.10 3.41
C THR A 157 -8.03 2.76 4.13
N ASN A 158 -8.87 1.84 3.62
CA ASN A 158 -8.99 0.48 4.18
C ASN A 158 -7.75 -0.40 3.94
N LEU A 159 -6.89 -0.08 2.96
CA LEU A 159 -5.59 -0.75 2.76
C LEU A 159 -4.54 -0.40 3.84
N VAL A 160 -4.80 0.60 4.68
CA VAL A 160 -3.90 1.06 5.76
C VAL A 160 -4.35 0.55 7.14
N ASN A 161 -5.34 -0.36 7.21
CA ASN A 161 -5.59 -1.09 8.44
C ASN A 161 -4.40 -2.05 8.69
N VAL A 162 -3.46 -1.56 9.49
CA VAL A 162 -2.47 -2.40 10.14
C VAL A 162 -3.23 -3.21 11.18
N ASP A 163 -3.47 -4.48 10.88
CA ASP A 163 -3.93 -5.45 11.88
C ASP A 163 -2.88 -5.52 13.00
N TYR A 164 -3.11 -4.79 14.09
CA TYR A 164 -2.37 -4.99 15.32
C TYR A 164 -2.84 -6.32 15.93
N PRO A 165 -1.95 -7.28 16.20
CA PRO A 165 -2.35 -8.50 16.91
C PRO A 165 -2.85 -8.10 18.30
N SER A 166 -4.16 -8.23 18.51
CA SER A 166 -4.90 -7.89 19.73
C SER A 166 -4.62 -8.79 20.94
N HIS A 167 -3.49 -9.50 20.96
CA HIS A 167 -3.18 -10.48 22.00
C HIS A 167 -2.14 -9.97 23.01
N PHE A 168 -2.42 -8.82 23.63
CA PHE A 168 -1.71 -8.35 24.84
C PHE A 168 -2.62 -8.30 26.08
N GLU A 169 -3.71 -9.05 26.07
CA GLU A 169 -4.56 -9.17 27.24
C GLU A 169 -3.99 -10.16 28.27
N ILE A 170 -3.58 -9.61 29.41
CA ILE A 170 -3.77 -10.15 30.77
C ILE A 170 -3.01 -11.46 31.09
N LYS A 171 -1.67 -11.41 31.10
CA LYS A 171 -0.86 -12.27 31.98
C LYS A 171 -0.14 -11.51 33.10
N ALA A 172 -0.11 -10.18 33.02
CA ALA A 172 0.48 -9.32 34.05
C ALA A 172 -0.26 -9.41 35.39
N PHE A 173 -1.59 -9.62 35.37
CA PHE A 173 -2.39 -9.72 36.59
C PHE A 173 -2.11 -11.02 37.36
N THR A 174 -1.84 -12.13 36.65
CA THR A 174 -1.46 -13.42 37.26
C THR A 174 -0.03 -13.40 37.78
N ALA A 175 0.89 -12.69 37.11
CA ALA A 175 2.26 -12.47 37.57
C ALA A 175 2.34 -11.55 38.81
N LEU A 176 1.48 -10.51 38.88
CA LEU A 176 1.44 -9.58 40.00
C LEU A 176 0.97 -10.25 41.31
N ILE A 177 0.08 -11.24 41.23
CA ILE A 177 -0.36 -12.03 42.39
C ILE A 177 0.78 -12.93 42.92
N ALA A 178 1.75 -13.31 42.08
CA ALA A 178 2.86 -14.19 42.45
C ALA A 178 4.09 -13.46 43.05
N TYR A 179 4.24 -12.15 42.85
CA TYR A 179 5.39 -11.39 43.36
C TYR A 179 4.94 -10.23 44.28
N VAL A 180 4.57 -10.55 45.52
CA VAL A 180 4.37 -9.54 46.57
C VAL A 180 5.73 -9.22 47.21
N LYS A 181 6.30 -8.05 46.94
CA LYS A 181 7.55 -7.61 47.59
C LYS A 181 7.24 -6.97 48.95
N VAL A 182 7.53 -7.67 50.05
CA VAL A 182 7.32 -7.15 51.41
C VAL A 182 8.51 -6.29 51.85
N SER A 183 8.28 -4.98 51.97
CA SER A 183 9.26 -4.02 52.49
C SER A 183 8.94 -3.65 53.94
N GLY A 184 9.90 -3.83 54.86
CA GLY A 184 9.76 -3.53 56.30
C GLY A 184 10.60 -4.48 57.17
N SER A 185 11.01 -4.03 58.37
CA SER A 185 11.81 -4.81 59.33
C SER A 185 11.03 -5.23 60.59
N GLY A 186 9.72 -5.04 60.62
CA GLY A 186 8.86 -5.43 61.74
C GLY A 186 8.49 -6.92 61.77
N GLN A 187 7.99 -7.41 62.91
CA GLN A 187 7.62 -8.82 63.09
C GLN A 187 6.53 -9.31 62.11
N ALA A 188 5.60 -8.43 61.71
CA ALA A 188 4.59 -8.75 60.69
C ALA A 188 5.20 -8.90 59.29
N ALA A 189 6.26 -8.15 58.96
CA ALA A 189 6.98 -8.30 57.70
C ALA A 189 7.76 -9.62 57.66
N GLU A 190 8.28 -10.07 58.80
CA GLU A 190 8.95 -11.36 58.94
C GLU A 190 7.98 -12.53 58.78
N LEU A 191 6.80 -12.46 59.40
CA LEU A 191 5.74 -13.45 59.20
C LEU A 191 5.35 -13.58 57.72
N MET A 192 5.23 -12.46 57.00
CA MET A 192 4.92 -12.47 55.57
C MET A 192 6.05 -13.02 54.71
N ARG A 193 7.33 -12.84 55.07
CA ARG A 193 8.46 -13.50 54.40
C ARG A 193 8.48 -15.01 54.61
N ILE A 194 8.14 -15.47 55.81
CA ILE A 194 8.02 -16.90 56.11
C ILE A 194 6.92 -17.53 55.26
N ILE A 195 5.76 -16.88 55.16
CA ILE A 195 4.66 -17.32 54.30
C ILE A 195 5.10 -17.35 52.82
N GLN A 196 5.82 -16.33 52.34
CA GLN A 196 6.38 -16.34 50.97
C GLN A 196 7.37 -17.48 50.72
N ASN A 197 8.19 -17.82 51.71
CA ASN A 197 9.15 -18.92 51.60
C ASN A 197 8.45 -20.29 51.55
N VAL A 198 7.32 -20.46 52.23
CA VAL A 198 6.52 -21.70 52.16
C VAL A 198 5.85 -21.88 50.78
N PHE A 199 5.47 -20.78 50.12
CA PHE A 199 4.94 -20.80 48.75
C PHE A 199 6.03 -20.67 47.66
N SER A 200 7.30 -20.57 48.05
CA SER A 200 8.44 -20.50 47.12
C SER A 200 8.62 -21.75 46.25
N PRO A 201 8.44 -23.01 46.71
CA PRO A 201 8.57 -24.17 45.83
C PRO A 201 7.51 -24.17 44.73
N LEU A 202 6.28 -23.70 45.02
CA LEU A 202 5.18 -23.60 44.05
C LEU A 202 5.40 -22.45 43.03
N THR A 203 6.04 -21.36 43.46
CA THR A 203 6.30 -20.17 42.64
C THR A 203 7.68 -20.18 41.96
N SER A 204 8.60 -21.06 42.36
CA SER A 204 9.95 -21.17 41.80
C SER A 204 9.96 -21.52 40.31
N GLY A 205 9.03 -22.38 39.88
CA GLY A 205 8.84 -22.74 38.48
C GLY A 205 8.28 -21.58 37.65
N ILE A 206 7.43 -20.74 38.24
CA ILE A 206 6.88 -19.53 37.60
C ILE A 206 7.99 -18.48 37.50
N LYS A 207 8.75 -18.26 38.56
CA LYS A 207 9.89 -17.32 38.59
C LYS A 207 10.98 -17.69 37.59
N LYS A 208 11.39 -18.97 37.53
CA LYS A 208 12.36 -19.46 36.52
C LYS A 208 11.83 -19.33 35.09
N ARG A 209 10.52 -19.51 34.91
CA ARG A 209 9.87 -19.33 33.61
C ARG A 209 9.94 -17.86 33.22
N GLU A 210 9.49 -16.93 34.08
CA GLU A 210 9.54 -15.49 33.84
C GLU A 210 10.97 -14.95 33.63
N GLU A 211 11.96 -15.42 34.39
CA GLU A 211 13.37 -15.05 34.18
C GLU A 211 13.87 -15.52 32.82
N ARG A 212 13.48 -16.72 32.39
CA ARG A 212 13.78 -17.23 31.04
C ARG A 212 13.10 -16.39 29.96
N TRP A 213 11.84 -16.00 30.16
CA TRP A 213 11.14 -15.10 29.24
C TRP A 213 11.80 -13.71 29.19
N ARG A 214 12.16 -13.11 30.34
CA ARG A 214 12.89 -11.83 30.39
C ARG A 214 14.27 -11.89 29.74
N ASN A 215 15.01 -12.99 29.93
CA ASN A 215 16.31 -13.17 29.30
C ASN A 215 16.22 -13.34 27.77
N CYS A 216 15.05 -13.77 27.26
CA CYS A 216 14.78 -13.79 25.81
C CYS A 216 14.39 -12.41 25.26
N PHE A 217 13.92 -11.48 26.09
CA PHE A 217 13.65 -10.10 25.69
C PHE A 217 14.85 -9.21 26.05
N VAL A 218 15.82 -9.17 25.13
CA VAL A 218 16.83 -8.11 25.16
C VAL A 218 16.11 -6.78 24.96
N GLU A 219 16.24 -5.87 25.93
CA GLU A 219 15.66 -4.53 25.82
C GLU A 219 16.26 -3.86 24.58
N PRO A 220 15.43 -3.45 23.60
CA PRO A 220 15.95 -2.90 22.35
C PRO A 220 16.72 -1.62 22.64
N THR A 221 17.87 -1.45 21.97
CA THR A 221 18.62 -0.20 22.02
C THR A 221 17.70 0.96 21.66
N PRO A 222 17.68 2.07 22.44
CA PRO A 222 16.81 3.19 22.16
C PRO A 222 17.07 3.72 20.74
N PRO A 223 16.03 4.09 19.99
CA PRO A 223 16.21 4.59 18.63
C PRO A 223 16.99 5.90 18.64
N ASP A 224 17.91 6.06 17.69
CA ASP A 224 18.67 7.31 17.52
C ASP A 224 17.71 8.47 17.21
N GLU A 225 17.62 9.40 18.15
CA GLU A 225 16.70 10.54 18.08
C GLU A 225 17.01 11.44 16.87
N PHE A 226 18.28 11.55 16.47
CA PHE A 226 18.67 12.36 15.33
C PHE A 226 18.16 11.77 14.02
N THR A 227 18.39 10.47 13.80
CA THR A 227 17.85 9.75 12.63
C THR A 227 16.32 9.82 12.61
N LEU A 228 15.65 9.56 13.73
CA LEU A 228 14.18 9.67 13.82
C LEU A 228 13.68 11.08 13.46
N ARG A 229 14.28 12.12 14.04
CA ARG A 229 13.91 13.52 13.76
C ARG A 229 14.13 13.88 12.29
N SER A 230 15.22 13.41 11.68
CA SER A 230 15.49 13.64 10.26
C SER A 230 14.45 12.99 9.34
N ILE A 231 14.03 11.76 9.65
CA ILE A 231 12.98 11.05 8.90
C ILE A 231 11.65 11.84 8.98
N VAL A 232 11.27 12.29 10.18
CA VAL A 232 10.05 13.09 10.39
C VAL A 232 10.10 14.40 9.61
N VAL A 233 11.24 15.11 9.65
CA VAL A 233 11.41 16.36 8.89
C VAL A 233 11.32 16.11 7.39
N MET A 234 11.96 15.06 6.87
CA MET A 234 11.88 14.69 5.46
C MET A 234 10.45 14.36 5.03
N PHE A 235 9.68 13.68 5.89
CA PHE A 235 8.28 13.39 5.63
C PHE A 235 7.42 14.65 5.57
N ILE A 236 7.60 15.58 6.52
CA ILE A 236 6.90 16.87 6.52
C ILE A 236 7.25 17.68 5.27
N ILE A 237 8.53 17.75 4.91
CA ILE A 237 8.98 18.44 3.69
C ILE A 237 8.37 17.79 2.45
N SER A 238 8.30 16.45 2.39
CA SER A 238 7.69 15.74 1.27
C SER A 238 6.20 16.09 1.12
N ILE A 239 5.43 16.05 2.21
CA ILE A 239 4.01 16.45 2.20
C ILE A 239 3.85 17.90 1.74
N PHE A 240 4.69 18.80 2.27
CA PHE A 240 4.68 20.20 1.90
C PHE A 240 4.99 20.39 0.41
N LEU A 241 6.04 19.75 -0.12
CA LEU A 241 6.41 19.84 -1.53
C LEU A 241 5.31 19.30 -2.44
N CYS A 242 4.65 18.20 -2.08
CA CYS A 242 3.51 17.68 -2.83
C CYS A 242 2.35 18.68 -2.88
N ARG A 243 2.02 19.37 -1.78
CA ARG A 243 0.99 20.41 -1.77
C ARG A 243 1.43 21.66 -2.53
N PHE A 244 2.67 22.08 -2.33
CA PHE A 244 3.25 23.26 -2.96
C PHE A 244 3.30 23.12 -4.48
N GLN A 245 3.61 21.92 -5.00
CA GLN A 245 3.60 21.63 -6.44
C GLN A 245 2.22 21.87 -7.06
N VAL A 246 1.15 21.38 -6.42
CA VAL A 246 -0.23 21.58 -6.91
C VAL A 246 -0.61 23.07 -6.86
N TRP A 247 -0.24 23.77 -5.79
CA TRP A 247 -0.49 25.20 -5.68
C TRP A 247 0.26 26.00 -6.76
N MET A 248 1.53 25.70 -7.02
CA MET A 248 2.32 26.35 -8.06
C MET A 248 1.72 26.15 -9.46
N SER A 249 1.28 24.93 -9.78
CA SER A 249 0.59 24.63 -11.05
C SER A 249 -0.70 25.45 -11.23
N ARG A 250 -1.46 25.66 -10.14
CA ARG A 250 -2.64 26.52 -10.18
C ARG A 250 -2.29 28.00 -10.41
N GLN A 251 -1.24 28.51 -9.74
CA GLN A 251 -0.80 29.89 -9.92
C GLN A 251 -0.30 30.17 -11.33
N THR A 252 0.41 29.22 -11.96
CA THR A 252 0.85 29.37 -13.36
C THR A 252 -0.33 29.47 -14.32
N LEU A 253 -1.41 28.72 -14.09
CA LEU A 253 -2.62 28.81 -14.89
C LEU A 253 -3.32 30.16 -14.69
N ALA A 254 -3.50 30.60 -13.44
CA ALA A 254 -4.12 31.90 -13.12
C ALA A 254 -3.35 33.08 -13.73
N LEU A 255 -2.02 33.01 -13.72
CA LEU A 255 -1.17 34.00 -14.38
C LEU A 255 -1.36 33.98 -15.90
N ALA A 256 -1.43 32.80 -16.51
CA ALA A 256 -1.63 32.65 -17.94
C ALA A 256 -3.03 33.12 -18.40
N ASP A 257 -4.06 32.89 -17.59
CA ASP A 257 -5.41 33.42 -17.82
C ASP A 257 -5.43 34.94 -17.83
N HIS A 258 -4.63 35.58 -16.97
CA HIS A 258 -4.47 37.04 -16.96
C HIS A 258 -3.77 37.57 -18.22
N PHE A 259 -2.78 36.85 -18.75
CA PHE A 259 -2.05 37.27 -19.97
C PHE A 259 -2.82 36.97 -21.28
N PHE A 260 -3.61 35.89 -21.31
CA PHE A 260 -4.32 35.42 -22.51
C PHE A 260 -5.83 35.28 -22.27
N PRO A 261 -6.55 36.39 -22.00
CA PRO A 261 -7.97 36.34 -21.66
C PRO A 261 -8.84 35.73 -22.76
N ASP A 262 -8.46 35.91 -24.04
CA ASP A 262 -9.20 35.39 -25.19
C ASP A 262 -9.27 33.86 -25.24
N ARG A 263 -8.33 33.17 -24.57
CA ARG A 263 -8.27 31.69 -24.54
C ARG A 263 -9.01 31.08 -23.34
N VAL A 264 -9.40 31.87 -22.36
CA VAL A 264 -10.05 31.37 -21.12
C VAL A 264 -11.41 30.75 -21.43
N ARG A 265 -12.25 31.45 -22.21
CA ARG A 265 -13.61 30.98 -22.53
C ARG A 265 -13.64 29.70 -23.38
N PRO A 266 -12.88 29.57 -24.49
CA PRO A 266 -12.80 28.32 -25.26
C PRO A 266 -12.36 27.13 -24.40
N ARG A 267 -11.39 27.33 -23.51
CA ARG A 267 -10.89 26.26 -22.64
C ARG A 267 -11.90 25.86 -21.58
N ALA A 268 -12.60 26.82 -20.98
CA ALA A 268 -13.69 26.54 -20.05
C ALA A 268 -14.81 25.73 -20.74
N LEU A 269 -15.17 26.07 -21.98
CA LEU A 269 -16.15 25.31 -22.78
C LEU A 269 -15.67 23.90 -23.14
N SER A 270 -14.40 23.76 -23.52
CA SER A 270 -13.78 22.46 -23.80
C SER A 270 -13.83 21.54 -22.57
N LEU A 271 -13.46 22.06 -21.39
CA LEU A 271 -13.57 21.33 -20.12
C LEU A 271 -15.01 20.94 -19.81
N TYR A 272 -15.94 21.88 -19.97
CA TYR A 272 -17.37 21.66 -19.74
C TYR A 272 -17.93 20.53 -20.61
N ASN A 273 -17.63 20.56 -21.91
CA ASN A 273 -18.06 19.53 -22.85
C ASN A 273 -17.41 18.18 -22.52
N ARG A 274 -16.13 18.17 -22.14
CA ARG A 274 -15.41 16.95 -21.75
C ARG A 274 -16.04 16.31 -20.51
N ILE A 275 -16.40 17.11 -19.49
CA ILE A 275 -17.11 16.62 -18.30
C ILE A 275 -18.46 16.00 -18.69
N LEU A 276 -19.25 16.67 -19.51
CA LEU A 276 -20.55 16.14 -19.96
C LEU A 276 -20.41 14.86 -20.79
N GLN A 277 -19.40 14.78 -21.66
CA GLN A 277 -19.12 13.55 -22.43
C GLN A 277 -18.70 12.40 -21.52
N ASN A 278 -17.82 12.65 -20.56
CA ASN A 278 -17.38 11.62 -19.61
C ASN A 278 -18.56 11.08 -18.79
N ARG A 279 -19.50 11.94 -18.39
CA ARG A 279 -20.73 11.49 -17.71
C ARG A 279 -21.62 10.61 -18.57
N LYS A 280 -21.79 10.94 -19.86
CA LYS A 280 -22.55 10.10 -20.80
C LYS A 280 -21.89 8.73 -20.97
N ASN A 281 -20.56 8.69 -21.04
CA ASN A 281 -19.82 7.43 -21.15
C ASN A 281 -19.97 6.57 -19.90
N ILE A 282 -19.88 7.16 -18.70
CA ILE A 282 -20.08 6.44 -17.42
C ILE A 282 -21.51 5.91 -17.33
N LEU A 283 -22.51 6.76 -17.59
CA LEU A 283 -23.91 6.34 -17.54
C LEU A 283 -24.21 5.23 -18.56
N GLY A 284 -23.63 5.33 -19.77
CA GLY A 284 -23.70 4.28 -20.78
C GLY A 284 -23.11 2.95 -20.29
N ALA A 285 -21.93 2.99 -19.66
CA ALA A 285 -21.28 1.82 -19.09
C ALA A 285 -22.10 1.20 -17.94
N VAL A 286 -22.62 2.01 -17.03
CA VAL A 286 -23.48 1.56 -15.92
C VAL A 286 -24.77 0.93 -16.44
N MET A 287 -25.43 1.56 -17.41
CA MET A 287 -26.66 1.02 -18.01
C MET A 287 -26.41 -0.29 -18.76
N GLN A 288 -25.25 -0.43 -19.41
CA GLN A 288 -24.86 -1.66 -20.09
C GLN A 288 -24.59 -2.80 -19.10
N GLU A 289 -23.94 -2.50 -17.97
CA GLU A 289 -23.70 -3.48 -16.90
C GLU A 289 -25.02 -3.91 -16.24
N GLN A 290 -25.92 -2.97 -15.95
CA GLN A 290 -27.25 -3.31 -15.42
C GLN A 290 -28.05 -4.17 -16.41
N LYS A 291 -28.00 -3.88 -17.71
CA LYS A 291 -28.63 -4.72 -18.75
C LYS A 291 -28.06 -6.13 -18.77
N LYS A 292 -26.76 -6.28 -18.55
CA LYS A 292 -26.10 -7.59 -18.48
C LYS A 292 -26.56 -8.35 -17.25
N GLN A 293 -26.59 -7.72 -16.07
CA GLN A 293 -27.11 -8.32 -14.84
C GLN A 293 -28.57 -8.77 -15.01
N LEU A 294 -29.43 -7.92 -15.57
CA LEU A 294 -30.82 -8.27 -15.88
C LEU A 294 -30.95 -9.44 -16.88
N ALA A 295 -30.05 -9.53 -17.85
CA ALA A 295 -30.03 -10.65 -18.80
C ALA A 295 -29.57 -11.96 -18.13
N ASP A 296 -28.57 -11.88 -17.25
CA ASP A 296 -28.07 -13.01 -16.48
C ASP A 296 -29.16 -13.52 -15.50
N ASP A 297 -29.84 -12.63 -14.78
CA ASP A 297 -31.00 -12.95 -13.92
C ASP A 297 -32.15 -13.61 -14.70
N GLN A 298 -32.41 -13.14 -15.93
CA GLN A 298 -33.45 -13.72 -16.79
C GLN A 298 -33.07 -15.12 -17.28
N MET A 299 -31.78 -15.35 -17.57
CA MET A 299 -31.26 -16.67 -17.95
C MET A 299 -31.33 -17.65 -16.77
N GLU A 300 -30.92 -17.22 -15.57
CA GLU A 300 -30.98 -18.02 -14.35
C GLU A 300 -32.44 -18.36 -13.96
N GLY A 301 -33.35 -17.39 -14.10
CA GLY A 301 -34.79 -17.61 -13.90
C GLY A 301 -35.40 -18.59 -14.91
N ARG A 302 -34.97 -18.56 -16.18
CA ARG A 302 -35.40 -19.54 -17.20
C ARG A 302 -34.90 -20.95 -16.89
N GLU A 303 -33.65 -21.08 -16.47
CA GLU A 303 -33.09 -22.37 -16.06
C GLU A 303 -33.85 -22.97 -14.88
N ALA A 304 -34.23 -22.16 -13.90
CA ALA A 304 -35.06 -22.58 -12.77
C ALA A 304 -36.46 -23.07 -13.20
N VAL A 305 -37.10 -22.41 -14.16
CA VAL A 305 -38.41 -22.81 -14.71
C VAL A 305 -38.31 -24.09 -15.54
N VAL A 306 -37.29 -24.22 -16.39
CA VAL A 306 -37.04 -25.43 -17.18
C VAL A 306 -36.78 -26.62 -16.26
N ARG A 307 -35.97 -26.44 -15.21
CA ARG A 307 -35.68 -27.49 -14.22
C ARG A 307 -36.94 -27.95 -13.47
N ARG A 308 -37.83 -27.03 -13.08
CA ARG A 308 -39.13 -27.39 -12.47
C ARG A 308 -40.10 -28.04 -13.47
N GLY A 309 -40.09 -27.61 -14.72
CA GLY A 309 -40.92 -28.19 -15.79
C GLY A 309 -40.50 -29.59 -16.22
N LEU A 310 -39.21 -29.93 -16.12
CA LEU A 310 -38.68 -31.25 -16.49
C LEU A 310 -38.94 -32.32 -15.41
N GLN A 311 -39.09 -31.90 -14.14
CA GLN A 311 -39.43 -32.80 -13.03
C GLN A 311 -40.82 -33.44 -13.16
N SER A 312 -41.78 -32.79 -13.83
CA SER A 312 -43.16 -33.28 -13.93
C SER A 312 -43.39 -34.34 -15.02
N ARG A 313 -42.41 -34.60 -15.90
CA ARG A 313 -42.58 -35.53 -17.03
C ARG A 313 -41.81 -36.86 -16.90
N GLY A 314 -41.18 -37.14 -15.76
CA GLY A 314 -40.54 -38.44 -15.48
C GLY A 314 -39.31 -38.78 -16.35
N PHE A 315 -38.77 -37.82 -17.10
CA PHE A 315 -37.60 -37.98 -17.97
C PHE A 315 -36.28 -37.62 -17.26
N ILE A 316 -36.20 -37.75 -15.94
CA ILE A 316 -34.97 -37.46 -15.21
C ILE A 316 -34.07 -38.70 -15.29
N ARG A 317 -33.00 -38.59 -16.08
CA ARG A 317 -31.88 -39.53 -16.07
C ARG A 317 -30.82 -39.00 -15.13
N VAL A 318 -30.37 -39.84 -14.21
CA VAL A 318 -29.31 -39.52 -13.26
C VAL A 318 -28.18 -40.52 -13.41
N ASN A 319 -26.99 -40.14 -12.94
CA ASN A 319 -25.85 -41.04 -12.86
C ASN A 319 -25.63 -41.46 -11.41
N CYS A 320 -25.01 -42.62 -11.18
CA CYS A 320 -24.65 -43.04 -9.83
C CYS A 320 -23.53 -42.16 -9.25
N SER A 321 -23.68 -41.65 -8.02
CA SER A 321 -22.66 -40.81 -7.36
C SER A 321 -21.31 -41.50 -7.09
N ILE A 322 -21.22 -42.83 -7.26
CA ILE A 322 -20.01 -43.63 -7.01
C ILE A 322 -19.41 -44.13 -8.32
N CYS A 323 -20.03 -45.12 -8.97
CA CYS A 323 -19.49 -45.72 -10.20
C CYS A 323 -19.76 -44.90 -11.46
N ASN A 324 -20.58 -43.84 -11.36
CA ASN A 324 -21.00 -43.01 -12.49
C ASN A 324 -21.69 -43.80 -13.61
N GLU A 325 -22.32 -44.94 -13.28
CA GLU A 325 -23.21 -45.65 -14.19
C GLU A 325 -24.27 -44.68 -14.72
N GLN A 326 -24.41 -44.64 -16.04
CA GLN A 326 -25.24 -43.64 -16.74
C GLN A 326 -26.67 -44.16 -16.93
N ASP A 327 -27.60 -43.25 -17.22
CA ASP A 327 -28.98 -43.57 -17.59
C ASP A 327 -29.82 -44.30 -16.53
N LEU A 328 -29.55 -44.07 -15.24
CA LEU A 328 -30.40 -44.55 -14.16
C LEU A 328 -31.73 -43.79 -14.19
N ARG A 329 -32.84 -44.52 -14.41
CA ARG A 329 -34.19 -43.96 -14.43
C ARG A 329 -34.77 -43.98 -13.01
N LEU A 330 -35.28 -42.84 -12.54
CA LEU A 330 -35.93 -42.77 -11.23
C LEU A 330 -37.20 -43.63 -11.13
N ALA A 331 -37.85 -43.90 -12.27
CA ALA A 331 -38.98 -44.82 -12.34
C ALA A 331 -38.58 -46.30 -12.13
N ASP A 332 -37.31 -46.64 -12.31
CA ASP A 332 -36.80 -48.00 -12.15
C ASP A 332 -36.36 -48.23 -10.70
N GLN A 333 -37.35 -48.38 -9.82
CA GLN A 333 -37.17 -48.69 -8.39
C GLN A 333 -36.44 -50.01 -8.15
N ALA A 334 -36.21 -50.86 -9.15
CA ALA A 334 -35.41 -52.06 -8.95
C ALA A 334 -33.90 -51.73 -8.94
N ASN A 335 -33.47 -50.81 -9.80
CA ASN A 335 -32.05 -50.55 -10.06
C ASN A 335 -31.52 -49.26 -9.43
N THR A 336 -32.39 -48.35 -9.02
CA THR A 336 -32.02 -47.07 -8.38
C THR A 336 -32.39 -47.01 -6.90
N ARG A 337 -31.47 -46.43 -6.11
CA ARG A 337 -31.66 -46.11 -4.70
C ARG A 337 -31.31 -44.65 -4.45
N LEU A 338 -32.02 -44.03 -3.51
CA LEU A 338 -31.84 -42.63 -3.15
C LEU A 338 -31.43 -42.54 -1.68
N CYS A 339 -30.52 -41.64 -1.35
CA CYS A 339 -30.28 -41.31 0.06
C CYS A 339 -31.41 -40.40 0.56
N ILE A 340 -32.16 -40.87 1.56
CA ILE A 340 -33.30 -40.14 2.14
C ILE A 340 -32.89 -38.73 2.65
N LYS A 341 -31.64 -38.57 3.12
CA LYS A 341 -31.18 -37.32 3.73
C LYS A 341 -30.70 -36.27 2.74
N CYS A 342 -29.90 -36.65 1.73
CA CYS A 342 -29.30 -35.69 0.79
C CYS A 342 -29.80 -35.81 -0.65
N GLY A 343 -30.61 -36.82 -0.97
CA GLY A 343 -31.12 -37.03 -2.33
C GLY A 343 -30.09 -37.57 -3.33
N ALA A 344 -28.92 -38.03 -2.88
CA ALA A 344 -27.92 -38.64 -3.76
C ALA A 344 -28.41 -39.97 -4.36
N PHE A 345 -28.05 -40.23 -5.63
CA PHE A 345 -28.50 -41.40 -6.38
C PHE A 345 -27.42 -42.49 -6.46
N TYR A 346 -27.82 -43.72 -6.19
CA TYR A 346 -26.96 -44.89 -6.23
C TYR A 346 -27.57 -45.98 -7.11
N CYS A 347 -26.74 -46.71 -7.86
CA CYS A 347 -27.15 -47.98 -8.44
C CYS A 347 -27.25 -49.03 -7.32
N ILE A 348 -28.05 -50.08 -7.51
CA ILE A 348 -28.25 -51.11 -6.49
C ILE A 348 -26.93 -51.75 -6.02
N ARG A 349 -25.98 -51.99 -6.93
CA ARG A 349 -24.67 -52.56 -6.62
C ARG A 349 -23.85 -51.67 -5.67
N CYS A 350 -23.74 -50.39 -5.98
CA CYS A 350 -22.99 -49.44 -5.15
C CYS A 350 -23.69 -49.12 -3.82
N PHE A 351 -25.01 -49.27 -3.76
CA PHE A 351 -25.77 -49.11 -2.53
C PHE A 351 -25.53 -50.27 -1.55
N CYS A 352 -25.51 -51.52 -2.04
CA CYS A 352 -25.31 -52.70 -1.18
C CYS A 352 -23.90 -52.73 -0.56
N LEU A 353 -22.86 -52.32 -1.29
CA LEU A 353 -21.47 -52.38 -0.84
C LEU A 353 -21.11 -51.36 0.25
N ARG A 354 -21.96 -50.37 0.54
CA ARG A 354 -21.60 -49.28 1.46
C ARG A 354 -22.74 -48.93 2.41
N ARG A 355 -22.46 -49.01 3.71
CA ARG A 355 -23.39 -48.63 4.77
C ARG A 355 -23.69 -47.13 4.81
N TYR A 356 -22.71 -46.27 4.52
CA TYR A 356 -22.86 -44.81 4.62
C TYR A 356 -22.89 -44.09 3.27
N CYS A 357 -23.73 -43.06 3.17
CA CYS A 357 -23.80 -42.16 2.02
C CYS A 357 -22.46 -41.43 1.80
N LYS A 358 -21.99 -41.38 0.54
CA LYS A 358 -20.76 -40.65 0.16
C LYS A 358 -20.82 -39.16 0.49
N ASP A 359 -21.97 -38.53 0.28
CA ASP A 359 -22.09 -37.08 0.32
C ASP A 359 -22.46 -36.55 1.72
N CYS A 360 -23.27 -37.29 2.48
CA CYS A 360 -23.77 -36.84 3.79
C CYS A 360 -23.51 -37.81 4.96
N GLN A 361 -22.81 -38.93 4.71
CA GLN A 361 -22.47 -39.95 5.71
C GLN A 361 -23.66 -40.55 6.48
N ASN A 362 -24.88 -40.39 5.98
CA ASN A 362 -26.06 -41.03 6.57
C ASN A 362 -26.01 -42.55 6.41
N ASP A 363 -26.39 -43.30 7.43
CA ASP A 363 -26.57 -44.75 7.33
C ASP A 363 -27.72 -45.03 6.34
N MET A 364 -27.46 -45.87 5.35
CA MET A 364 -28.36 -46.22 4.27
C MET A 364 -28.93 -47.64 4.41
N GLN A 365 -28.38 -48.47 5.30
CA GLN A 365 -28.81 -49.88 5.50
C GLN A 365 -29.88 -50.04 6.58
N THR A 366 -30.17 -48.98 7.33
CA THR A 366 -31.29 -48.89 8.28
C THR A 366 -32.50 -48.24 7.62
N ILE A 367 -33.51 -49.04 7.28
CA ILE A 367 -34.82 -48.55 6.86
C ILE A 367 -35.80 -48.85 7.99
N ASP A 368 -36.34 -47.81 8.61
CA ASP A 368 -37.37 -47.90 9.65
C ASP A 368 -37.03 -48.89 10.80
N ARG A 369 -35.77 -48.83 11.28
CA ARG A 369 -35.19 -49.64 12.37
C ARG A 369 -34.96 -51.12 12.06
N VAL A 370 -35.05 -51.53 10.80
CA VAL A 370 -34.64 -52.86 10.34
C VAL A 370 -33.29 -52.74 9.64
N GLU A 371 -32.27 -53.44 10.16
CA GLU A 371 -30.95 -53.55 9.53
C GLU A 371 -30.99 -54.67 8.47
N LEU A 372 -30.73 -54.32 7.20
CA LEU A 372 -30.53 -55.30 6.13
C LEU A 372 -29.05 -55.64 6.04
N TYR A 373 -28.60 -56.63 6.81
CA TYR A 373 -27.20 -57.07 6.81
C TYR A 373 -26.93 -58.06 5.67
N TYR A 374 -25.86 -57.83 4.90
CA TYR A 374 -25.22 -58.83 4.05
C TYR A 374 -23.82 -59.04 4.60
N GLU A 375 -23.56 -60.21 5.21
CA GLU A 375 -22.20 -60.60 5.59
C GLU A 375 -21.44 -60.97 4.31
N ASP A 376 -20.39 -60.20 3.99
CA ASP A 376 -19.34 -60.69 3.09
C ASP A 376 -18.51 -61.72 3.87
N ALA A 377 -18.52 -62.97 3.42
CA ALA A 377 -17.90 -64.12 4.08
C ALA A 377 -16.35 -64.13 4.02
N SER A 378 -15.69 -62.97 4.04
CA SER A 378 -14.24 -62.86 3.83
C SER A 378 -13.47 -62.07 4.88
N ASP A 379 -14.11 -61.57 5.94
CA ASP A 379 -13.44 -60.75 6.97
C ASP A 379 -13.35 -61.45 8.34
N ASP A 380 -12.95 -62.73 8.34
CA ASP A 380 -12.44 -63.42 9.53
C ASP A 380 -10.90 -63.35 9.55
N GLU A 381 -10.30 -62.22 9.91
CA GLU A 381 -8.94 -62.20 10.51
C GLU A 381 -8.84 -61.14 11.61
N GLU A 382 -8.90 -61.62 12.85
CA GLU A 382 -8.53 -60.95 14.09
C GLU A 382 -7.05 -60.52 14.09
N SER A 383 -6.74 -59.36 14.68
CA SER A 383 -5.83 -59.31 15.85
C SER A 383 -5.74 -57.91 16.44
N GLU A 384 -5.99 -57.90 17.74
CA GLU A 384 -5.77 -56.87 18.74
C GLU A 384 -4.27 -56.59 18.90
N GLU A 385 -3.91 -55.36 19.26
CA GLU A 385 -2.84 -55.10 20.25
C GLU A 385 -2.93 -53.63 20.72
N GLU A 386 -3.45 -53.49 21.94
CA GLU A 386 -3.21 -52.38 22.86
C GLU A 386 -1.73 -52.37 23.26
N GLU A 387 -1.12 -51.20 23.50
CA GLU A 387 -0.37 -50.98 24.74
C GLU A 387 0.12 -49.52 24.92
N GLU A 388 0.19 -49.18 26.20
CA GLU A 388 0.48 -47.91 26.85
C GLU A 388 1.95 -47.46 26.72
N GLN A 389 2.17 -46.14 26.74
CA GLN A 389 3.03 -45.45 27.73
C GLN A 389 2.91 -43.92 27.65
#